data_AF-A0A3Q4A9L6-F1
#
_entry.id   AF-A0A3Q4A9L6-F1
#
_cell.length_a   1.000
_cell.length_b   1.000
_cell.length_c   1.000
_cell.angle_alpha   90.00
_cell.angle_beta   90.00
_cell.angle_gamma   90.00
#
_symmetry.space_group_name_H-M   'P 1'
#
loop_
_entity.id
_entity.type
_entity.pdbx_description
1 polymer ?
#
loop_
_entity_poly.entity_id
_entity_poly.type
_entity_poly.pdbx_seq_one_letter_code
_entity_poly.pdbx_strand_id
1 'polypeptide(L)'
;GAMATWHRITALTSLLQVGLLMFSARSSGRLWEKCVGDKSCQAQRTPVVLVPGDLGNQLEAKLDKPSVVHYICYKKTDTFFTLWLNLELLVPVAIDCWIDNIRLIYNRTTHATSSPPGVDIRVPGFGQTYSLEYLDPNKHSVGMYFFTIVQALVEWGYTRDDDVRGAPYDWRKAPNENKEFFLALQQMIEEMAEKSGGPVVLIAHSMGNMYTLYFLNQQPQGWKDRYIKAFVSLGAPWAGVAKTLRVLTSGDNDRIPVISPLKIRSQQRTAVSTSWLLPYAHTWPKDQVLVQTPKFNYTVLDYKQFYSDIGFDDGWLMRQDTEPLVTDLTAPGVAVHCLYGSGIPTSEAFHYSDKFPNVEPTVVSGDGDGTVNLPSARQCGRWVGKQKQPVTLTELPGNEHVNMLLNYTTVAYIKTVLFSP
;
A
#
# COMPACT_ATOMS: atom_id res chain seq x y z
N GLY A 1 53.88 12.71 -73.01
CA GLY A 1 54.33 14.09 -72.75
C GLY A 1 54.84 14.15 -71.32
N ALA A 2 56.07 14.68 -71.16
CA ALA A 2 56.76 15.19 -69.95
C ALA A 2 56.43 14.53 -68.59
N MET A 3 57.37 13.77 -68.00
CA MET A 3 58.38 14.22 -67.01
C MET A 3 57.74 14.88 -65.77
N ALA A 4 58.03 14.52 -64.53
CA ALA A 4 59.34 14.16 -63.96
C ALA A 4 59.10 13.57 -62.53
N THR A 5 59.76 12.45 -62.14
CA THR A 5 60.95 12.39 -61.23
C THR A 5 60.60 12.64 -59.74
N TRP A 6 60.83 11.76 -58.75
CA TRP A 6 62.00 10.96 -58.35
C TRP A 6 61.58 9.66 -57.65
N HIS A 7 62.09 8.49 -58.06
CA HIS A 7 63.28 7.78 -57.53
C HIS A 7 63.11 7.29 -56.09
N ARG A 8 62.82 5.98 -55.91
CA ARG A 8 63.79 4.84 -55.84
C ARG A 8 64.36 4.76 -54.40
N ILE A 9 64.34 3.64 -53.67
CA ILE A 9 64.91 2.34 -54.02
C ILE A 9 64.59 1.31 -52.90
N THR A 10 64.22 0.09 -53.33
CA THR A 10 64.48 -1.28 -52.80
C THR A 10 64.36 -1.57 -51.29
N ALA A 11 63.49 -2.47 -50.82
CA ALA A 11 63.41 -3.94 -51.06
C ALA A 11 64.52 -4.75 -50.38
N LEU A 12 64.14 -5.70 -49.51
CA LEU A 12 64.78 -7.00 -49.17
C LEU A 12 64.12 -7.51 -47.85
N THR A 13 63.19 -8.47 -47.87
CA THR A 13 63.32 -9.94 -47.85
C THR A 13 63.51 -10.59 -46.46
N SER A 14 62.74 -11.68 -46.29
CA SER A 14 63.05 -12.97 -45.64
C SER A 14 63.10 -13.13 -44.12
N LEU A 15 62.04 -13.80 -43.61
CA LEU A 15 62.03 -15.11 -42.92
C LEU A 15 62.64 -15.30 -41.51
N LEU A 16 61.75 -15.81 -40.61
CA LEU A 16 61.93 -16.87 -39.59
C LEU A 16 62.57 -16.55 -38.21
N GLN A 17 61.72 -16.47 -37.16
CA GLN A 17 61.63 -17.39 -35.98
C GLN A 17 61.18 -16.72 -34.66
N VAL A 18 60.13 -17.32 -34.05
CA VAL A 18 59.93 -17.65 -32.61
C VAL A 18 60.42 -16.67 -31.52
N GLY A 19 59.48 -16.20 -30.67
CA GLY A 19 59.79 -15.66 -29.33
C GLY A 19 58.57 -15.10 -28.58
N LEU A 20 58.26 -15.68 -27.41
CA LEU A 20 57.26 -15.25 -26.41
C LEU A 20 57.47 -13.81 -25.89
N LEU A 21 56.40 -13.13 -25.46
CA LEU A 21 56.24 -12.24 -24.26
C LEU A 21 54.84 -11.56 -24.33
N MET A 22 53.83 -11.94 -23.52
CA MET A 22 53.53 -11.56 -22.12
C MET A 22 52.76 -10.21 -21.95
N PHE A 23 51.52 -10.32 -21.44
CA PHE A 23 50.70 -9.36 -20.64
C PHE A 23 50.34 -7.98 -21.27
N SER A 24 49.14 -7.41 -21.17
CA SER A 24 48.06 -7.51 -20.17
C SER A 24 46.74 -6.95 -20.75
N ALA A 25 45.64 -7.72 -20.67
CA ALA A 25 44.30 -7.15 -20.73
C ALA A 25 43.83 -6.94 -19.28
N ARG A 26 43.63 -5.68 -18.88
CA ARG A 26 43.05 -5.33 -17.58
C ARG A 26 41.59 -5.75 -17.56
N SER A 27 41.29 -6.84 -16.85
CA SER A 27 39.94 -7.14 -16.36
C SER A 27 39.62 -6.22 -15.18
N SER A 28 38.64 -5.33 -15.32
CA SER A 28 37.98 -4.69 -14.18
C SER A 28 37.17 -5.75 -13.43
N GLY A 29 37.48 -5.92 -12.14
CA GLY A 29 37.15 -7.09 -11.34
C GLY A 29 35.68 -7.34 -11.09
N ARG A 30 35.27 -8.60 -11.26
CA ARG A 30 34.14 -9.19 -10.54
C ARG A 30 34.63 -9.57 -9.14
N LEU A 31 33.92 -9.14 -8.11
CA LEU A 31 34.00 -9.76 -6.79
C LEU A 31 33.47 -11.19 -6.93
N TRP A 32 34.36 -12.16 -7.05
CA TRP A 32 34.00 -13.56 -6.87
C TRP A 32 33.80 -13.80 -5.37
N GLU A 33 32.54 -13.93 -4.96
CA GLU A 33 32.19 -14.61 -3.72
C GLU A 33 32.71 -16.05 -3.81
N LYS A 34 33.51 -16.46 -2.82
CA LYS A 34 33.97 -17.83 -2.69
C LYS A 34 32.77 -18.71 -2.30
N CYS A 35 32.17 -19.38 -3.27
CA CYS A 35 31.25 -20.49 -3.01
C CYS A 35 32.06 -21.68 -2.43
N VAL A 36 31.78 -22.09 -1.19
CA VAL A 36 32.32 -23.31 -0.59
C VAL A 36 31.21 -24.36 -0.53
N GLY A 37 31.39 -25.45 -1.26
CA GLY A 37 30.53 -26.64 -1.20
C GLY A 37 29.51 -26.74 -2.35
N ASP A 38 29.21 -27.98 -2.72
CA ASP A 38 28.50 -28.47 -3.91
C ASP A 38 26.98 -28.14 -3.95
N LYS A 39 26.60 -26.92 -3.57
CA LYS A 39 25.26 -26.37 -3.75
C LYS A 39 25.35 -25.27 -4.79
N SER A 40 24.58 -25.40 -5.87
CA SER A 40 24.53 -24.44 -6.97
C SER A 40 24.53 -23.00 -6.45
N CYS A 41 25.48 -22.16 -6.88
CA CYS A 41 25.46 -20.73 -6.62
C CYS A 41 24.28 -20.11 -7.42
N GLN A 42 23.05 -20.30 -6.94
CA GLN A 42 21.93 -19.46 -7.34
C GLN A 42 22.22 -18.08 -6.75
N ALA A 43 22.24 -17.06 -7.59
CA ALA A 43 22.24 -15.68 -7.12
C ALA A 43 21.11 -15.53 -6.08
N GLN A 44 21.48 -15.13 -4.86
CA GLN A 44 20.53 -15.09 -3.75
C GLN A 44 19.47 -14.02 -4.07
N ARG A 45 18.22 -14.45 -4.26
CA ARG A 45 17.12 -13.57 -4.68
C ARG A 45 16.81 -12.58 -3.58
N THR A 46 16.58 -11.33 -3.96
CA THR A 46 16.14 -10.27 -3.04
C THR A 46 14.75 -10.63 -2.46
N PRO A 47 14.60 -10.79 -1.12
CA PRO A 47 13.31 -11.11 -0.53
C PRO A 47 12.29 -9.98 -0.69
N VAL A 48 11.01 -10.32 -0.66
CA VAL A 48 9.91 -9.39 -0.86
C VAL A 48 8.94 -9.43 0.31
N VAL A 49 8.62 -8.25 0.86
CA VAL A 49 7.55 -8.07 1.84
C VAL A 49 6.39 -7.32 1.20
N LEU A 50 5.19 -7.87 1.31
CA LEU A 50 3.95 -7.31 0.77
C LEU A 50 3.15 -6.65 1.89
N VAL A 51 2.84 -5.36 1.74
CA VAL A 51 2.05 -4.58 2.72
C VAL A 51 0.71 -4.18 2.09
N PRO A 52 -0.43 -4.73 2.55
CA PRO A 52 -1.71 -4.49 1.92
C PRO A 52 -2.29 -3.10 2.23
N GLY A 53 -3.26 -2.68 1.42
CA GLY A 53 -4.08 -1.48 1.65
C GLY A 53 -5.23 -1.69 2.64
N ASP A 54 -6.10 -0.68 2.73
CA ASP A 54 -7.36 -0.78 3.48
C ASP A 54 -8.21 -1.93 2.92
N LEU A 55 -8.90 -2.66 3.80
CA LEU A 55 -9.61 -3.91 3.48
C LEU A 55 -8.73 -5.03 2.86
N GLY A 56 -7.42 -4.85 2.79
CA GLY A 56 -6.52 -5.63 1.93
C GLY A 56 -5.96 -6.92 2.55
N ASN A 57 -6.42 -7.30 3.73
CA ASN A 57 -6.14 -8.62 4.30
C ASN A 57 -7.32 -9.11 5.13
N GLN A 58 -7.37 -10.43 5.31
CA GLN A 58 -8.36 -11.06 6.16
C GLN A 58 -8.30 -10.53 7.61
N LEU A 59 -9.45 -10.59 8.29
CA LEU A 59 -9.56 -10.44 9.75
C LEU A 59 -10.39 -11.59 10.29
N GLU A 60 -10.03 -12.08 11.48
CA GLU A 60 -10.79 -13.11 12.19
C GLU A 60 -11.34 -12.58 13.50
N ALA A 61 -12.49 -13.09 13.93
CA ALA A 61 -13.10 -12.74 15.20
C ALA A 61 -13.50 -13.96 16.03
N LYS A 62 -13.47 -13.80 17.35
CA LYS A 62 -14.07 -14.71 18.33
C LYS A 62 -15.01 -13.93 19.26
N LEU A 63 -16.19 -14.48 19.53
CA LEU A 63 -17.27 -13.78 20.24
C LEU A 63 -17.55 -14.40 21.61
N ASP A 64 -17.81 -13.55 22.59
CA ASP A 64 -18.44 -13.81 23.88
C ASP A 64 -19.18 -12.54 24.35
N LYS A 65 -20.14 -12.09 23.53
CA LYS A 65 -20.84 -10.81 23.65
C LYS A 65 -21.93 -10.84 24.73
N PRO A 66 -22.07 -9.77 25.53
CA PRO A 66 -23.14 -9.67 26.53
C PRO A 66 -24.53 -9.55 25.90
N SER A 67 -24.62 -8.91 24.72
CA SER A 67 -25.86 -8.66 23.99
C SER A 67 -25.61 -8.67 22.48
N VAL A 68 -26.70 -8.71 21.71
CA VAL A 68 -26.68 -8.68 20.25
C VAL A 68 -27.76 -7.73 19.73
N VAL A 69 -27.50 -7.15 18.56
CA VAL A 69 -28.40 -6.18 17.90
C VAL A 69 -29.61 -6.85 17.23
N HIS A 70 -29.52 -8.15 16.93
CA HIS A 70 -30.60 -8.92 16.32
C HIS A 70 -30.54 -10.39 16.79
N TYR A 71 -31.67 -11.09 16.80
CA TYR A 71 -31.76 -12.47 17.29
C TYR A 71 -30.97 -13.49 16.44
N ILE A 72 -30.62 -13.13 15.20
CA ILE A 72 -29.80 -13.98 14.31
C ILE A 72 -28.30 -13.87 14.60
N CYS A 73 -27.87 -12.85 15.35
CA CYS A 73 -26.45 -12.64 15.59
C CYS A 73 -25.95 -13.61 16.66
N TYR A 74 -24.83 -14.27 16.40
CA TYR A 74 -24.17 -15.10 17.39
C TYR A 74 -23.67 -14.25 18.56
N LYS A 75 -24.07 -14.64 19.78
CA LYS A 75 -23.48 -14.07 21.01
C LYS A 75 -22.09 -14.63 21.28
N LYS A 76 -21.88 -15.92 21.02
CA LYS A 76 -20.66 -16.64 21.38
C LYS A 76 -20.20 -17.55 20.24
N THR A 77 -18.90 -17.66 20.04
CA THR A 77 -18.28 -18.64 19.15
C THR A 77 -17.17 -19.40 19.88
N ASP A 78 -17.04 -20.70 19.61
CA ASP A 78 -16.02 -21.53 20.26
C ASP A 78 -14.62 -21.26 19.68
N THR A 79 -14.56 -21.02 18.38
CA THR A 79 -13.35 -20.74 17.61
C THR A 79 -13.41 -19.36 16.95
N PHE A 80 -12.26 -18.92 16.45
CA PHE A 80 -12.19 -17.80 15.53
C PHE A 80 -12.85 -18.16 14.19
N PHE A 81 -13.53 -17.20 13.58
CA PHE A 81 -14.07 -17.29 12.22
C PHE A 81 -13.61 -16.09 11.40
N THR A 82 -13.59 -16.22 10.07
CA THR A 82 -13.26 -15.11 9.17
C THR A 82 -14.35 -14.04 9.22
N LEU A 83 -14.01 -12.89 9.79
CA LEU A 83 -14.86 -11.70 9.86
C LEU A 83 -14.79 -10.89 8.57
N TRP A 84 -13.62 -10.85 7.94
CA TRP A 84 -13.38 -10.20 6.65
C TRP A 84 -12.44 -11.03 5.78
N LEU A 85 -12.70 -11.27 4.50
CA LEU A 85 -13.98 -11.04 3.81
C LEU A 85 -14.86 -12.29 3.95
N ASN A 86 -16.11 -12.09 4.32
CA ASN A 86 -17.14 -13.14 4.27
C ASN A 86 -18.42 -12.54 3.70
N LEU A 87 -18.73 -12.87 2.45
CA LEU A 87 -19.86 -12.31 1.71
C LEU A 87 -21.22 -12.66 2.33
N GLU A 88 -21.33 -13.80 3.01
CA GLU A 88 -22.55 -14.19 3.71
C GLU A 88 -22.86 -13.27 4.89
N LEU A 89 -21.84 -12.63 5.48
CA LEU A 89 -22.03 -11.66 6.56
C LEU A 89 -22.47 -10.28 6.06
N LEU A 90 -22.44 -10.03 4.75
CA LEU A 90 -22.73 -8.72 4.15
C LEU A 90 -24.14 -8.61 3.54
N VAL A 91 -24.92 -9.69 3.56
CA VAL A 91 -26.30 -9.69 3.05
C VAL A 91 -27.25 -8.94 4.01
N PRO A 92 -28.44 -8.51 3.55
CA PRO A 92 -29.43 -7.85 4.41
C PRO A 92 -29.72 -8.65 5.68
N VAL A 93 -29.93 -7.94 6.79
CA VAL A 93 -30.07 -8.46 8.17
C VAL A 93 -28.76 -8.99 8.77
N ALA A 94 -27.97 -9.80 8.06
CA ALA A 94 -26.68 -10.31 8.56
C ALA A 94 -25.63 -9.19 8.75
N ILE A 95 -25.67 -8.18 7.88
CA ILE A 95 -24.76 -7.03 7.96
C ILE A 95 -24.83 -6.29 9.30
N ASP A 96 -25.98 -6.27 9.97
CA ASP A 96 -26.11 -5.61 11.27
C ASP A 96 -25.29 -6.36 12.34
N CYS A 97 -25.22 -7.70 12.26
CA CYS A 97 -24.36 -8.52 13.11
C CYS A 97 -22.87 -8.29 12.80
N TRP A 98 -22.53 -8.20 11.51
CA TRP A 98 -21.15 -7.93 11.08
C TRP A 98 -20.68 -6.57 11.60
N ILE A 99 -21.47 -5.50 11.38
CA ILE A 99 -21.19 -4.14 11.85
C ILE A 99 -20.95 -4.13 13.37
N ASP A 100 -21.82 -4.78 14.16
CA ASP A 100 -21.69 -4.79 15.62
C ASP A 100 -20.47 -5.59 16.13
N ASN A 101 -19.88 -6.44 15.28
CA ASN A 101 -18.65 -7.16 15.60
C ASN A 101 -17.41 -6.41 15.13
N ILE A 102 -17.40 -5.85 13.92
CA ILE A 102 -16.21 -5.23 13.33
C ILE A 102 -16.00 -3.77 13.73
N ARG A 103 -17.03 -3.07 14.23
CA ARG A 103 -16.91 -1.66 14.62
C ARG A 103 -15.84 -1.45 15.68
N LEU A 104 -15.17 -0.31 15.64
CA LEU A 104 -14.32 0.15 16.73
C LEU A 104 -15.10 1.05 17.69
N ILE A 105 -14.74 1.02 18.97
CA ILE A 105 -15.22 1.96 19.98
C ILE A 105 -14.08 2.93 20.27
N TYR A 106 -14.30 4.21 19.99
CA TYR A 106 -13.34 5.26 20.30
C TYR A 106 -13.57 5.81 21.70
N ASN A 107 -12.50 5.91 22.47
CA ASN A 107 -12.53 6.46 23.81
C ASN A 107 -11.89 7.86 23.82
N ARG A 108 -12.72 8.89 24.03
CA ARG A 108 -12.31 10.30 24.05
C ARG A 108 -11.31 10.65 25.15
N THR A 109 -11.21 9.83 26.21
CA THR A 109 -10.27 10.07 27.32
C THR A 109 -8.89 9.51 26.98
N THR A 110 -8.84 8.31 26.39
CA THR A 110 -7.58 7.66 26.07
C THR A 110 -7.06 7.96 24.67
N HIS A 111 -7.89 8.58 23.81
CA HIS A 111 -7.58 8.83 22.40
C HIS A 111 -7.16 7.54 21.66
N ALA A 112 -7.92 6.47 21.91
CA ALA A 112 -7.62 5.14 21.39
C ALA A 112 -8.91 4.36 21.10
N THR A 113 -8.78 3.31 20.30
CA THR A 113 -9.86 2.42 19.92
C THR A 113 -9.75 1.02 20.48
N SER A 114 -10.90 0.44 20.83
CA SER A 114 -11.02 -0.95 21.23
C SER A 114 -12.10 -1.68 20.44
N SER A 115 -11.99 -3.01 20.40
CA SER A 115 -13.07 -3.86 19.90
C SER A 115 -14.30 -3.78 20.81
N PRO A 116 -15.51 -4.12 20.32
CA PRO A 116 -16.71 -4.14 21.14
C PRO A 116 -16.61 -5.14 22.30
N PRO A 117 -17.39 -4.96 23.39
CA PRO A 117 -17.38 -5.89 24.52
C PRO A 117 -17.64 -7.34 24.07
N GLY A 118 -16.74 -8.24 24.46
CA GLY A 118 -16.84 -9.66 24.11
C GLY A 118 -16.49 -9.96 22.66
N VAL A 119 -15.75 -9.09 21.96
CA VAL A 119 -15.25 -9.35 20.61
C VAL A 119 -13.73 -9.29 20.60
N ASP A 120 -13.11 -10.42 20.33
CA ASP A 120 -11.68 -10.51 20.08
C ASP A 120 -11.44 -10.55 18.56
N ILE A 121 -10.51 -9.73 18.05
CA ILE A 121 -10.18 -9.64 16.64
C ILE A 121 -8.68 -9.83 16.46
N ARG A 122 -8.31 -10.71 15.54
CA ARG A 122 -6.93 -10.97 15.19
C ARG A 122 -6.70 -10.87 13.69
N VAL A 123 -5.44 -10.61 13.34
CA VAL A 123 -4.96 -10.56 11.96
C VAL A 123 -4.30 -11.90 11.64
N PRO A 124 -4.91 -12.76 10.80
CA PRO A 124 -4.32 -14.03 10.43
C PRO A 124 -3.22 -13.87 9.37
N GLY A 125 -2.29 -14.84 9.34
CA GLY A 125 -1.34 -15.00 8.24
C GLY A 125 -0.20 -13.98 8.21
N PHE A 126 0.22 -13.42 9.34
CA PHE A 126 1.46 -12.63 9.38
C PHE A 126 2.67 -13.48 8.98
N GLY A 127 3.48 -12.98 8.05
CA GLY A 127 4.57 -13.73 7.42
C GLY A 127 4.12 -14.69 6.32
N GLN A 128 2.82 -14.89 6.14
CA GLN A 128 2.24 -15.72 5.09
C GLN A 128 1.58 -14.86 4.01
N THR A 129 1.31 -15.45 2.86
CA THR A 129 0.77 -14.77 1.68
C THR A 129 -0.75 -14.94 1.52
N TYR A 130 -1.32 -16.04 2.03
CA TYR A 130 -2.71 -16.40 1.75
C TYR A 130 -3.73 -15.33 2.14
N SER A 131 -3.52 -14.63 3.26
CA SER A 131 -4.50 -13.69 3.83
C SER A 131 -4.61 -12.38 3.05
N LEU A 132 -3.65 -12.10 2.16
CA LEU A 132 -3.66 -10.96 1.23
C LEU A 132 -3.76 -11.39 -0.24
N GLU A 133 -3.50 -12.65 -0.58
CA GLU A 133 -3.75 -13.17 -1.93
C GLU A 133 -5.25 -13.20 -2.23
N TYR A 134 -6.04 -13.78 -1.31
CA TYR A 134 -7.50 -13.83 -1.38
C TYR A 134 -8.11 -13.35 -0.05
N LEU A 135 -8.93 -12.31 -0.13
CA LEU A 135 -9.66 -11.76 1.02
C LEU A 135 -10.80 -12.70 1.47
N ASP A 136 -11.41 -13.41 0.53
CA ASP A 136 -12.39 -14.46 0.81
C ASP A 136 -11.67 -15.83 0.84
N PRO A 137 -11.71 -16.58 1.96
CA PRO A 137 -11.11 -17.91 2.06
C PRO A 137 -11.63 -18.92 1.02
N ASN A 138 -12.84 -18.72 0.49
CA ASN A 138 -13.40 -19.54 -0.59
C ASN A 138 -12.75 -19.26 -1.96
N LYS A 139 -11.83 -18.28 -2.04
CA LYS A 139 -11.06 -17.89 -3.23
C LYS A 139 -11.93 -17.50 -4.41
N HIS A 140 -13.10 -16.92 -4.15
CA HIS A 140 -13.90 -16.27 -5.18
C HIS A 140 -13.11 -15.11 -5.80
N SER A 141 -13.25 -14.92 -7.12
CA SER A 141 -12.51 -13.88 -7.86
C SER A 141 -12.75 -12.47 -7.34
N VAL A 142 -13.93 -12.21 -6.75
CA VAL A 142 -14.29 -10.96 -6.07
C VAL A 142 -13.33 -10.62 -4.92
N GLY A 143 -12.76 -11.63 -4.26
CA GLY A 143 -11.80 -11.46 -3.18
C GLY A 143 -10.33 -11.53 -3.62
N MET A 144 -10.04 -11.65 -4.91
CA MET A 144 -8.66 -11.71 -5.40
C MET A 144 -7.97 -10.35 -5.26
N TYR A 145 -6.80 -10.31 -4.62
CA TYR A 145 -6.09 -9.06 -4.34
C TYR A 145 -4.60 -9.13 -4.72
N PHE A 146 -3.70 -9.64 -3.86
CA PHE A 146 -2.27 -9.78 -4.21
C PHE A 146 -1.92 -11.05 -4.98
N PHE A 147 -2.90 -11.95 -5.22
CA PHE A 147 -2.66 -13.26 -5.85
C PHE A 147 -1.81 -13.15 -7.12
N THR A 148 -2.13 -12.23 -8.03
CA THR A 148 -1.41 -12.10 -9.32
C THR A 148 0.07 -11.72 -9.13
N ILE A 149 0.38 -10.82 -8.20
CA ILE A 149 1.77 -10.45 -7.88
C ILE A 149 2.49 -11.64 -7.25
N VAL A 150 1.89 -12.30 -6.25
CA VAL A 150 2.50 -13.46 -5.58
C VAL A 150 2.73 -14.60 -6.56
N GLN A 151 1.76 -14.86 -7.44
CA GLN A 151 1.85 -15.90 -8.46
C GLN A 151 2.97 -15.59 -9.47
N ALA A 152 3.08 -14.35 -9.94
CA ALA A 152 4.18 -13.93 -10.81
C ALA A 152 5.56 -14.07 -10.14
N LEU A 153 5.68 -13.72 -8.84
CA LEU A 153 6.91 -13.94 -8.07
C LEU A 153 7.27 -15.42 -8.02
N VAL A 154 6.30 -16.29 -7.75
CA VAL A 154 6.51 -17.75 -7.70
C VAL A 154 6.96 -18.29 -9.05
N GLU A 155 6.38 -17.80 -10.15
CA GLU A 155 6.84 -18.12 -11.52
C GLU A 155 8.26 -17.64 -11.83
N TRP A 156 8.76 -16.64 -11.09
CA TRP A 156 10.16 -16.19 -11.16
C TRP A 156 11.08 -16.91 -10.15
N GLY A 157 10.55 -17.92 -9.45
CA GLY A 157 11.29 -18.79 -8.56
C GLY A 157 11.18 -18.45 -7.07
N TYR A 158 10.37 -17.46 -6.67
CA TYR A 158 10.08 -17.20 -5.27
C TYR A 158 9.24 -18.34 -4.65
N THR A 159 9.30 -18.47 -3.33
CA THR A 159 8.58 -19.42 -2.50
C THR A 159 7.71 -18.65 -1.51
N ARG A 160 6.39 -18.86 -1.60
CA ARG A 160 5.41 -18.30 -0.66
C ARG A 160 5.83 -18.59 0.78
N ASP A 161 5.65 -17.59 1.63
CA ASP A 161 5.89 -17.64 3.08
C ASP A 161 7.37 -17.82 3.45
N ASP A 162 8.26 -17.75 2.46
CA ASP A 162 9.71 -17.77 2.64
C ASP A 162 10.38 -16.48 2.13
N ASP A 163 10.76 -16.44 0.85
CA ASP A 163 11.42 -15.27 0.22
C ASP A 163 10.40 -14.27 -0.35
N VAL A 164 9.09 -14.60 -0.33
CA VAL A 164 7.98 -13.63 -0.41
C VAL A 164 7.03 -13.82 0.78
N ARG A 165 6.84 -12.78 1.59
CA ARG A 165 5.98 -12.81 2.79
C ARG A 165 5.00 -11.64 2.82
N GLY A 166 3.83 -11.88 3.40
CA GLY A 166 2.83 -10.86 3.66
C GLY A 166 2.97 -10.23 5.06
N ALA A 167 2.70 -8.93 5.14
CA ALA A 167 2.62 -8.17 6.38
C ALA A 167 1.19 -7.61 6.57
N PRO A 168 0.17 -8.48 6.79
CA PRO A 168 -1.19 -8.04 7.09
C PRO A 168 -1.26 -7.33 8.44
N TYR A 169 -2.24 -6.44 8.61
CA TYR A 169 -2.46 -5.68 9.84
C TYR A 169 -3.95 -5.41 10.07
N ASP A 170 -4.29 -4.84 11.24
CA ASP A 170 -5.64 -4.34 11.49
C ASP A 170 -5.82 -2.99 10.77
N TRP A 171 -6.33 -3.07 9.55
CA TRP A 171 -6.51 -1.93 8.66
C TRP A 171 -7.61 -0.96 9.09
N ARG A 172 -8.41 -1.31 10.12
CA ARG A 172 -9.41 -0.39 10.70
C ARG A 172 -8.76 0.75 11.49
N LYS A 173 -7.52 0.54 11.93
CA LYS A 173 -6.77 1.46 12.78
C LYS A 173 -5.81 2.34 11.97
N ALA A 174 -5.17 3.30 12.64
CA ALA A 174 -4.05 4.07 12.13
C ALA A 174 -2.72 3.59 12.78
N PRO A 175 -1.55 4.02 12.26
CA PRO A 175 -0.25 3.53 12.72
C PRO A 175 0.02 3.67 14.23
N ASN A 176 -0.47 4.73 14.87
CA ASN A 176 -0.30 4.98 16.30
C ASN A 176 -0.82 3.84 17.20
N GLU A 177 -1.78 3.05 16.71
CA GLU A 177 -2.39 1.93 17.44
C GLU A 177 -1.91 0.54 16.96
N ASN A 178 -0.98 0.47 16.00
CA ASN A 178 -0.46 -0.79 15.42
C ASN A 178 1.04 -1.01 15.76
N LYS A 179 1.45 -0.68 16.98
CA LYS A 179 2.87 -0.79 17.41
C LYS A 179 3.42 -2.21 17.31
N GLU A 180 2.65 -3.20 17.72
CA GLU A 180 3.06 -4.63 17.66
C GLU A 180 3.30 -5.08 16.23
N PHE A 181 2.49 -4.62 15.27
CA PHE A 181 2.68 -4.87 13.85
C PHE A 181 4.04 -4.34 13.36
N PHE A 182 4.43 -3.12 13.74
CA PHE A 182 5.71 -2.54 13.31
C PHE A 182 6.92 -3.25 13.90
N LEU A 183 6.82 -3.74 15.14
CA LEU A 183 7.86 -4.58 15.75
C LEU A 183 7.99 -5.92 15.00
N ALA A 184 6.87 -6.58 14.72
CA ALA A 184 6.86 -7.82 13.95
C ALA A 184 7.36 -7.63 12.51
N LEU A 185 7.01 -6.50 11.87
CA LEU A 185 7.49 -6.14 10.53
C LEU A 185 9.00 -5.95 10.51
N GLN A 186 9.55 -5.20 11.48
CA GLN A 186 10.99 -5.02 11.62
C GLN A 186 11.70 -6.37 11.78
N GLN A 187 11.23 -7.21 12.70
CA GLN A 187 11.82 -8.53 12.96
C GLN A 187 11.77 -9.43 11.71
N MET A 188 10.65 -9.45 10.99
CA MET A 188 10.50 -10.23 9.77
C MET A 188 11.46 -9.76 8.67
N ILE A 189 11.63 -8.44 8.51
CA ILE A 189 12.57 -7.87 7.55
C ILE A 189 14.01 -8.28 7.88
N GLU A 190 14.40 -8.19 9.15
CA GLU A 190 15.73 -8.60 9.62
C GLU A 190 15.97 -10.10 9.36
N GLU A 191 15.00 -10.96 9.71
CA GLU A 191 15.06 -12.41 9.47
C GLU A 191 15.22 -12.74 7.98
N MET A 192 14.39 -12.15 7.12
CA MET A 192 14.42 -12.39 5.68
C MET A 192 15.73 -11.91 5.06
N ALA A 193 16.23 -10.76 5.51
CA ALA A 193 17.49 -10.21 5.02
C ALA A 193 18.69 -11.07 5.44
N GLU A 194 18.73 -11.52 6.69
CA GLU A 194 19.80 -12.38 7.20
C GLU A 194 19.80 -13.74 6.51
N LYS A 195 18.62 -14.34 6.30
CA LYS A 195 18.47 -15.60 5.57
C LYS A 195 18.90 -15.50 4.10
N SER A 196 18.63 -14.36 3.46
CA SER A 196 18.96 -14.12 2.06
C SER A 196 20.33 -13.48 1.83
N GLY A 197 21.06 -13.12 2.89
CA GLY A 197 22.35 -12.45 2.79
C GLY A 197 22.28 -11.03 2.19
N GLY A 198 21.09 -10.43 2.08
CA GLY A 198 20.89 -9.15 1.42
C GLY A 198 19.61 -8.42 1.84
N PRO A 199 19.47 -7.13 1.50
CA PRO A 199 18.30 -6.33 1.89
C PRO A 199 17.01 -6.77 1.19
N VAL A 200 15.85 -6.41 1.75
CA VAL A 200 14.52 -6.75 1.21
C VAL A 200 13.93 -5.64 0.34
N VAL A 201 12.99 -5.99 -0.53
CA VAL A 201 12.13 -5.03 -1.22
C VAL A 201 10.76 -5.00 -0.54
N LEU A 202 10.30 -3.80 -0.21
CA LEU A 202 8.95 -3.57 0.29
C LEU A 202 8.04 -3.23 -0.88
N ILE A 203 6.94 -3.94 -1.04
CA ILE A 203 5.89 -3.62 -2.02
C ILE A 203 4.61 -3.32 -1.24
N ALA A 204 4.12 -2.09 -1.32
CA ALA A 204 2.91 -1.70 -0.62
C ALA A 204 1.83 -1.19 -1.58
N HIS A 205 0.57 -1.47 -1.25
CA HIS A 205 -0.58 -1.01 -2.02
C HIS A 205 -1.45 -0.06 -1.20
N SER A 206 -1.97 1.00 -1.85
CA SER A 206 -2.92 1.94 -1.27
C SER A 206 -2.50 2.43 0.12
N MET A 207 -3.33 2.31 1.15
CA MET A 207 -3.02 2.69 2.55
C MET A 207 -1.77 2.00 3.13
N GLY A 208 -1.39 0.81 2.64
CA GLY A 208 -0.16 0.13 3.06
C GLY A 208 1.10 0.95 2.81
N ASN A 209 1.05 1.87 1.83
CA ASN A 209 2.11 2.83 1.57
C ASN A 209 2.27 3.84 2.71
N MET A 210 1.16 4.31 3.29
CA MET A 210 1.17 5.24 4.42
C MET A 210 1.72 4.57 5.67
N TYR A 211 1.36 3.31 5.91
CA TYR A 211 1.94 2.47 6.96
C TYR A 211 3.45 2.26 6.76
N THR A 212 3.87 1.98 5.53
CA THR A 212 5.27 1.77 5.19
C THR A 212 6.10 3.04 5.33
N LEU A 213 5.56 4.20 4.92
CA LEU A 213 6.21 5.50 5.12
C LEU A 213 6.35 5.84 6.60
N TYR A 214 5.27 5.65 7.37
CA TYR A 214 5.32 5.83 8.82
C TYR A 214 6.42 4.96 9.44
N PHE A 215 6.46 3.67 9.09
CA PHE A 215 7.49 2.74 9.57
C PHE A 215 8.91 3.21 9.22
N LEU A 216 9.19 3.52 7.95
CA LEU A 216 10.53 3.93 7.49
C LEU A 216 10.99 5.27 8.11
N ASN A 217 10.06 6.14 8.47
CA ASN A 217 10.38 7.40 9.15
C ASN A 217 10.76 7.21 10.62
N GLN A 218 10.39 6.08 11.24
CA GLN A 218 10.81 5.71 12.60
C GLN A 218 12.11 4.91 12.63
N GLN A 219 12.56 4.37 11.49
CA GLN A 219 13.77 3.55 11.43
C GLN A 219 15.03 4.40 11.27
N PRO A 220 16.12 4.10 12.02
CA PRO A 220 17.41 4.76 11.81
C PRO A 220 17.90 4.58 10.38
N GLN A 221 18.55 5.61 9.82
CA GLN A 221 19.05 5.54 8.44
C GLN A 221 20.00 4.36 8.21
N GLY A 222 20.88 4.05 9.18
CA GLY A 222 21.78 2.91 9.10
C GLY A 222 21.07 1.54 9.09
N TRP A 223 19.89 1.44 9.72
CA TRP A 223 19.04 0.24 9.62
C TRP A 223 18.45 0.13 8.22
N LYS A 224 17.92 1.23 7.68
CA LYS A 224 17.34 1.27 6.33
C LYS A 224 18.37 0.93 5.26
N ASP A 225 19.57 1.50 5.34
CA ASP A 225 20.67 1.25 4.41
C ASP A 225 21.12 -0.23 4.43
N ARG A 226 20.96 -0.92 5.58
CA ARG A 226 21.32 -2.33 5.73
C ARG A 226 20.23 -3.28 5.25
N TYR A 227 18.96 -2.98 5.55
CA TYR A 227 17.87 -3.94 5.43
C TYR A 227 16.91 -3.67 4.28
N ILE A 228 16.88 -2.46 3.69
CA ILE A 228 15.90 -2.09 2.66
C ILE A 228 16.60 -1.79 1.33
N LYS A 229 16.32 -2.60 0.32
CA LYS A 229 16.83 -2.42 -1.04
C LYS A 229 16.06 -1.32 -1.75
N ALA A 230 14.74 -1.43 -1.74
CA ALA A 230 13.83 -0.48 -2.38
C ALA A 230 12.42 -0.57 -1.79
N PHE A 231 11.67 0.51 -1.97
CA PHE A 231 10.26 0.60 -1.66
C PHE A 231 9.47 0.83 -2.96
N VAL A 232 8.71 -0.17 -3.38
CA VAL A 232 7.76 -0.10 -4.50
C VAL A 232 6.39 0.28 -3.96
N SER A 233 5.94 1.46 -4.33
CA SER A 233 4.68 2.05 -3.90
C SER A 233 3.66 1.96 -5.02
N LEU A 234 2.54 1.29 -4.77
CA LEU A 234 1.46 1.11 -5.73
C LEU A 234 0.22 1.90 -5.26
N GLY A 235 -0.18 2.92 -6.01
CA GLY A 235 -1.44 3.65 -5.79
C GLY A 235 -1.54 4.34 -4.44
N ALA A 236 -0.46 4.96 -3.95
CA ALA A 236 -0.41 5.52 -2.61
C ALA A 236 -1.25 6.81 -2.43
N PRO A 237 -2.12 6.88 -1.41
CA PRO A 237 -2.92 8.08 -1.10
C PRO A 237 -2.14 9.06 -0.20
N TRP A 238 -0.96 9.53 -0.65
CA TRP A 238 -0.04 10.32 0.17
C TRP A 238 -0.65 11.55 0.84
N ALA A 239 -1.63 12.18 0.22
CA ALA A 239 -2.34 13.34 0.75
C ALA A 239 -3.83 13.08 0.98
N GLY A 240 -4.18 11.84 1.29
CA GLY A 240 -5.57 11.40 1.47
C GLY A 240 -6.33 11.30 0.16
N VAL A 241 -7.62 10.96 0.26
CA VAL A 241 -8.53 10.78 -0.89
C VAL A 241 -9.86 11.48 -0.63
N ALA A 242 -10.42 12.17 -1.62
CA ALA A 242 -11.69 12.87 -1.43
C ALA A 242 -12.85 11.91 -1.12
N LYS A 243 -12.81 10.68 -1.64
CA LYS A 243 -13.83 9.62 -1.39
C LYS A 243 -14.18 9.44 0.09
N THR A 244 -13.25 9.63 1.02
CA THR A 244 -13.50 9.52 2.47
C THR A 244 -14.60 10.46 2.96
N LEU A 245 -14.77 11.63 2.35
CA LEU A 245 -15.84 12.57 2.70
C LEU A 245 -17.24 12.00 2.39
N ARG A 246 -17.40 11.29 1.26
CA ARG A 246 -18.65 10.58 0.95
C ARG A 246 -18.86 9.40 1.90
N VAL A 247 -17.82 8.62 2.16
CA VAL A 247 -17.83 7.49 3.11
C VAL A 247 -18.32 7.95 4.49
N LEU A 248 -17.79 9.06 5.02
CA LEU A 248 -18.19 9.62 6.31
C LEU A 248 -19.61 10.23 6.26
N THR A 249 -20.02 10.78 5.12
CA THR A 249 -21.32 11.46 4.97
C THR A 249 -22.45 10.48 4.74
N SER A 250 -22.53 9.83 3.57
CA SER A 250 -23.65 8.97 3.16
C SER A 250 -23.31 7.48 3.17
N GLY A 251 -22.04 7.13 3.41
CA GLY A 251 -21.52 5.78 3.26
C GLY A 251 -21.18 5.46 1.82
N ASP A 252 -20.32 4.46 1.62
CA ASP A 252 -20.05 3.90 0.30
C ASP A 252 -20.22 2.39 0.37
N ASN A 253 -21.00 1.82 -0.55
CA ASN A 253 -21.17 0.37 -0.61
C ASN A 253 -20.11 -0.32 -1.48
N ASP A 254 -19.10 0.42 -1.96
CA ASP A 254 -18.01 -0.07 -2.79
C ASP A 254 -18.50 -0.87 -4.00
N ARG A 255 -19.64 -0.43 -4.56
CA ARG A 255 -20.34 -1.07 -5.69
C ARG A 255 -20.89 -2.47 -5.39
N ILE A 256 -21.01 -2.86 -4.12
CA ILE A 256 -21.70 -4.08 -3.69
C ILE A 256 -23.20 -3.77 -3.54
N PRO A 257 -24.06 -4.17 -4.49
CA PRO A 257 -25.43 -3.63 -4.58
C PRO A 257 -26.33 -4.03 -3.41
N VAL A 258 -26.03 -5.13 -2.73
CA VAL A 258 -26.80 -5.63 -1.59
C VAL A 258 -26.55 -4.86 -0.30
N ILE A 259 -25.48 -4.06 -0.24
CA ILE A 259 -25.10 -3.28 0.95
C ILE A 259 -25.76 -1.90 0.87
N SER A 260 -26.48 -1.54 1.92
CA SER A 260 -27.03 -0.19 2.11
C SER A 260 -25.92 0.78 2.53
N PRO A 261 -25.68 1.89 1.78
CA PRO A 261 -24.67 2.90 2.12
C PRO A 261 -24.82 3.45 3.55
N LEU A 262 -26.04 3.79 3.95
CA LEU A 262 -26.29 4.34 5.29
C LEU A 262 -26.05 3.32 6.42
N LYS A 263 -26.25 2.02 6.15
CA LYS A 263 -25.90 0.97 7.11
C LYS A 263 -24.39 0.82 7.22
N ILE A 264 -23.69 0.63 6.12
CA ILE A 264 -22.24 0.41 6.13
C ILE A 264 -21.48 1.65 6.64
N ARG A 265 -22.01 2.86 6.44
CA ARG A 265 -21.51 4.11 7.04
C ARG A 265 -21.25 4.00 8.54
N SER A 266 -22.11 3.27 9.27
CA SER A 266 -21.96 3.11 10.73
C SER A 266 -20.67 2.38 11.10
N GLN A 267 -20.24 1.40 10.29
CA GLN A 267 -18.94 0.75 10.44
C GLN A 267 -17.81 1.64 9.91
N GLN A 268 -17.98 2.22 8.72
CA GLN A 268 -16.94 3.00 8.05
C GLN A 268 -16.50 4.23 8.87
N ARG A 269 -17.43 4.86 9.58
CA ARG A 269 -17.13 5.95 10.53
C ARG A 269 -16.27 5.48 11.71
N THR A 270 -16.45 4.24 12.16
CA THR A 270 -15.68 3.71 13.31
C THR A 270 -14.25 3.36 12.95
N ALA A 271 -13.95 3.07 11.68
CA ALA A 271 -12.60 2.83 11.22
C ALA A 271 -11.80 4.14 11.24
N VAL A 272 -10.79 4.21 12.10
CA VAL A 272 -9.91 5.38 12.26
C VAL A 272 -9.16 5.69 10.97
N SER A 273 -8.84 4.66 10.18
CA SER A 273 -8.22 4.78 8.86
C SER A 273 -9.00 5.71 7.92
N THR A 274 -10.34 5.72 7.97
CA THR A 274 -11.19 6.60 7.16
C THR A 274 -10.89 8.07 7.43
N SER A 275 -10.87 8.46 8.71
CA SER A 275 -10.59 9.84 9.15
C SER A 275 -9.13 10.23 8.90
N TRP A 276 -8.21 9.27 9.04
CA TRP A 276 -6.79 9.46 8.76
C TRP A 276 -6.54 9.80 7.28
N LEU A 277 -7.26 9.15 6.36
CA LEU A 277 -7.11 9.34 4.92
C LEU A 277 -7.93 10.50 4.33
N LEU A 278 -8.48 11.39 5.16
CA LEU A 278 -9.05 12.64 4.68
C LEU A 278 -8.02 13.49 3.91
N PRO A 279 -8.45 14.27 2.89
CA PRO A 279 -7.58 15.19 2.16
C PRO A 279 -6.76 16.12 3.06
N TYR A 280 -5.46 16.23 2.78
CA TYR A 280 -4.54 17.05 3.57
C TYR A 280 -4.30 18.44 2.96
N ALA A 281 -4.32 19.48 3.80
CA ALA A 281 -4.20 20.89 3.38
C ALA A 281 -2.82 21.29 2.81
N HIS A 282 -1.80 20.43 2.92
CA HIS A 282 -0.49 20.66 2.30
C HIS A 282 -0.48 20.30 0.80
N THR A 283 -1.52 19.64 0.29
CA THR A 283 -1.64 19.24 -1.13
C THR A 283 -2.91 19.78 -1.76
N TRP A 284 -4.03 19.62 -1.07
CA TRP A 284 -5.33 20.03 -1.57
C TRP A 284 -5.48 21.55 -1.43
N PRO A 285 -5.96 22.26 -2.48
CA PRO A 285 -6.23 23.69 -2.40
C PRO A 285 -7.17 24.02 -1.25
N LYS A 286 -6.80 25.06 -0.48
CA LYS A 286 -7.53 25.45 0.73
C LYS A 286 -8.93 25.99 0.45
N ASP A 287 -9.14 26.51 -0.75
CA ASP A 287 -10.39 27.07 -1.26
C ASP A 287 -11.21 26.09 -2.11
N GLN A 288 -10.69 24.89 -2.38
CA GLN A 288 -11.44 23.86 -3.09
C GLN A 288 -12.58 23.34 -2.21
N VAL A 289 -13.80 23.48 -2.70
CA VAL A 289 -15.00 22.89 -2.08
C VAL A 289 -15.01 21.40 -2.36
N LEU A 290 -14.94 20.60 -1.31
CA LEU A 290 -14.94 19.13 -1.38
C LEU A 290 -16.33 18.57 -1.12
N VAL A 291 -17.11 19.22 -0.25
CA VAL A 291 -18.53 18.89 -0.01
C VAL A 291 -19.34 20.17 -0.11
N GLN A 292 -20.37 20.17 -0.96
CA GLN A 292 -21.31 21.27 -1.11
C GLN A 292 -22.69 20.83 -0.63
N THR A 293 -23.34 21.71 0.15
CA THR A 293 -24.74 21.56 0.58
C THR A 293 -25.47 22.87 0.33
N PRO A 294 -26.82 22.92 0.44
CA PRO A 294 -27.55 24.19 0.35
C PRO A 294 -27.21 25.19 1.48
N LYS A 295 -26.62 24.72 2.58
CA LYS A 295 -26.36 25.54 3.79
C LYS A 295 -24.90 25.92 3.96
N PHE A 296 -23.97 25.10 3.48
CA PHE A 296 -22.54 25.23 3.74
C PHE A 296 -21.69 24.53 2.68
N ASN A 297 -20.50 25.09 2.42
CA ASN A 297 -19.47 24.52 1.56
C ASN A 297 -18.26 24.15 2.41
N TYR A 298 -17.89 22.87 2.45
CA TYR A 298 -16.78 22.36 3.23
C TYR A 298 -15.52 22.22 2.38
N THR A 299 -14.43 22.81 2.87
CA THR A 299 -13.08 22.66 2.35
C THR A 299 -12.24 21.80 3.28
N VAL A 300 -10.94 21.61 2.95
CA VAL A 300 -9.97 20.97 3.85
C VAL A 300 -9.79 21.70 5.20
N LEU A 301 -10.23 22.95 5.32
CA LEU A 301 -10.13 23.74 6.55
C LEU A 301 -11.34 23.58 7.48
N ASP A 302 -12.42 22.97 6.98
CA ASP A 302 -13.73 22.97 7.65
C ASP A 302 -14.07 21.63 8.32
N TYR A 303 -13.11 20.72 8.50
CA TYR A 303 -13.40 19.37 9.00
C TYR A 303 -14.07 19.33 10.37
N LYS A 304 -13.74 20.25 11.28
CA LYS A 304 -14.43 20.34 12.57
C LYS A 304 -15.94 20.62 12.40
N GLN A 305 -16.28 21.55 11.52
CA GLN A 305 -17.67 21.88 11.20
C GLN A 305 -18.34 20.72 10.46
N PHE A 306 -17.65 20.12 9.48
CA PHE A 306 -18.12 18.94 8.75
C PHE A 306 -18.50 17.79 9.69
N TYR A 307 -17.61 17.40 10.60
CA TYR A 307 -17.89 16.31 11.56
C TYR A 307 -19.07 16.61 12.48
N SER A 308 -19.21 17.86 12.91
CA SER A 308 -20.35 18.30 13.72
C SER A 308 -21.65 18.20 12.95
N ASP A 309 -21.68 18.69 11.71
CA ASP A 309 -22.89 18.72 10.87
C ASP A 309 -23.35 17.32 10.42
N ILE A 310 -22.43 16.36 10.30
CA ILE A 310 -22.79 14.96 10.02
C ILE A 310 -23.13 14.14 11.29
N GLY A 311 -23.08 14.77 12.46
CA GLY A 311 -23.34 14.16 13.76
C GLY A 311 -22.32 13.10 14.16
N PHE A 312 -21.03 13.35 13.92
CA PHE A 312 -19.95 12.41 14.23
C PHE A 312 -18.70 13.11 14.79
N ASP A 313 -18.84 13.77 15.95
CA ASP A 313 -17.75 14.53 16.57
C ASP A 313 -16.51 13.69 16.92
N ASP A 314 -16.68 12.38 17.19
CA ASP A 314 -15.55 11.47 17.44
C ASP A 314 -14.59 11.42 16.25
N GLY A 315 -15.11 11.53 15.02
CA GLY A 315 -14.29 11.55 13.82
C GLY A 315 -13.35 12.76 13.74
N TRP A 316 -13.74 13.90 14.31
CA TRP A 316 -12.85 15.06 14.41
C TRP A 316 -11.68 14.77 15.35
N LEU A 317 -11.93 14.14 16.50
CA LEU A 317 -10.87 13.75 17.43
C LEU A 317 -9.94 12.70 16.81
N MET A 318 -10.50 11.69 16.13
CA MET A 318 -9.71 10.71 15.36
C MET A 318 -8.83 11.39 14.30
N ARG A 319 -9.34 12.40 13.58
CA ARG A 319 -8.54 13.17 12.62
C ARG A 319 -7.39 13.90 13.31
N GLN A 320 -7.64 14.56 14.45
CA GLN A 320 -6.60 15.26 15.20
C GLN A 320 -5.51 14.31 15.70
N ASP A 321 -5.88 13.10 16.15
CA ASP A 321 -4.95 12.09 16.64
C ASP A 321 -4.05 11.51 15.53
N THR A 322 -4.54 11.49 14.28
CA THR A 322 -3.92 10.73 13.18
C THR A 322 -3.33 11.56 12.06
N GLU A 323 -3.82 12.79 11.84
CA GLU A 323 -3.27 13.71 10.83
C GLU A 323 -1.75 13.82 10.95
N PRO A 324 -1.15 14.16 12.12
CA PRO A 324 0.29 14.40 12.24
C PRO A 324 1.19 13.20 11.94
N LEU A 325 0.65 11.97 11.88
CA LEU A 325 1.47 10.76 11.75
C LEU A 325 2.34 10.74 10.49
N VAL A 326 1.84 11.31 9.38
CA VAL A 326 2.55 11.39 8.10
C VAL A 326 2.34 12.70 7.34
N THR A 327 1.75 13.74 7.98
CA THR A 327 1.48 15.06 7.35
C THR A 327 2.68 15.67 6.65
N ASP A 328 3.88 15.54 7.24
CA ASP A 328 5.09 16.17 6.68
C ASP A 328 5.56 15.51 5.38
N LEU A 329 5.10 14.29 5.11
CA LEU A 329 5.59 13.43 4.02
C LEU A 329 7.12 13.44 3.98
N THR A 330 7.76 13.22 5.12
CA THR A 330 9.22 13.10 5.23
C THR A 330 9.72 11.99 4.31
N ALA A 331 10.75 12.26 3.52
CA ALA A 331 11.29 11.31 2.57
C ALA A 331 11.80 10.04 3.27
N PRO A 332 11.48 8.83 2.77
CA PRO A 332 11.73 7.59 3.50
C PRO A 332 13.22 7.22 3.60
N GLY A 333 14.11 7.85 2.82
CA GLY A 333 15.55 7.60 2.87
C GLY A 333 15.94 6.22 2.32
N VAL A 334 15.16 5.68 1.38
CA VAL A 334 15.45 4.42 0.65
C VAL A 334 15.15 4.64 -0.83
N ALA A 335 15.61 3.77 -1.73
CA ALA A 335 15.21 3.88 -3.14
C ALA A 335 13.69 3.72 -3.26
N VAL A 336 13.01 4.67 -3.91
CA VAL A 336 11.55 4.66 -4.06
C VAL A 336 11.16 4.49 -5.53
N HIS A 337 10.25 3.56 -5.79
CA HIS A 337 9.55 3.44 -7.06
C HIS A 337 8.06 3.71 -6.82
N CYS A 338 7.58 4.88 -7.24
CA CYS A 338 6.23 5.35 -7.02
C CYS A 338 5.39 5.16 -8.28
N LEU A 339 4.53 4.13 -8.27
CA LEU A 339 3.63 3.79 -9.36
C LEU A 339 2.22 4.28 -9.01
N TYR A 340 1.58 5.00 -9.93
CA TYR A 340 0.23 5.54 -9.71
C TYR A 340 -0.60 5.50 -10.99
N GLY A 341 -1.90 5.20 -10.83
CA GLY A 341 -2.85 5.25 -11.94
C GLY A 341 -3.27 6.68 -12.28
N SER A 342 -3.64 6.90 -13.54
CA SER A 342 -4.20 8.14 -14.06
C SER A 342 -5.23 7.87 -15.15
N GLY A 343 -6.01 8.86 -15.53
CA GLY A 343 -7.01 8.78 -16.59
C GLY A 343 -8.29 8.03 -16.21
N ILE A 344 -8.48 7.66 -14.94
CA ILE A 344 -9.71 7.05 -14.45
C ILE A 344 -10.53 8.08 -13.66
N PRO A 345 -11.81 8.31 -14.00
CA PRO A 345 -12.68 9.21 -13.26
C PRO A 345 -12.69 8.89 -11.76
N THR A 346 -12.20 9.82 -10.95
CA THR A 346 -11.99 9.64 -9.51
C THR A 346 -12.78 10.69 -8.75
N SER A 347 -13.51 10.29 -7.71
CA SER A 347 -14.34 11.23 -6.93
C SER A 347 -13.49 12.37 -6.36
N GLU A 348 -13.85 13.61 -6.65
CA GLU A 348 -13.10 14.81 -6.27
C GLU A 348 -13.92 15.77 -5.40
N ALA A 349 -15.24 15.89 -5.66
CA ALA A 349 -16.16 16.66 -4.83
C ALA A 349 -17.57 16.06 -4.81
N PHE A 350 -18.37 16.43 -3.82
CA PHE A 350 -19.70 15.85 -3.56
C PHE A 350 -20.75 16.93 -3.32
N HIS A 351 -21.79 16.95 -4.14
CA HIS A 351 -22.90 17.90 -4.00
C HIS A 351 -24.12 17.20 -3.42
N TYR A 352 -24.52 17.60 -2.22
CA TYR A 352 -25.69 17.05 -1.53
C TYR A 352 -26.88 17.99 -1.63
N SER A 353 -28.07 17.40 -1.61
CA SER A 353 -29.33 18.12 -1.48
C SER A 353 -29.58 18.56 -0.02
N ASP A 354 -30.76 19.12 0.24
CA ASP A 354 -31.25 19.49 1.57
C ASP A 354 -31.42 18.30 2.53
N LYS A 355 -31.31 17.06 2.03
CA LYS A 355 -31.34 15.81 2.81
C LYS A 355 -29.97 15.36 3.35
N PHE A 356 -28.93 16.19 3.21
CA PHE A 356 -27.63 15.97 3.86
C PHE A 356 -27.79 15.69 5.37
N PRO A 357 -27.07 14.70 5.96
CA PRO A 357 -26.05 13.83 5.36
C PRO A 357 -26.60 12.45 4.92
N ASN A 358 -27.93 12.25 4.85
CA ASN A 358 -28.54 10.91 4.73
C ASN A 358 -29.06 10.60 3.32
N VAL A 359 -28.39 11.11 2.30
CA VAL A 359 -28.72 10.91 0.87
C VAL A 359 -27.43 10.78 0.08
N GLU A 360 -27.44 10.05 -1.03
CA GLU A 360 -26.28 10.01 -1.92
C GLU A 360 -26.04 11.37 -2.60
N PRO A 361 -24.78 11.77 -2.81
CA PRO A 361 -24.45 13.01 -3.49
C PRO A 361 -24.51 12.85 -5.01
N THR A 362 -24.57 13.98 -5.71
CA THR A 362 -24.01 14.06 -7.07
C THR A 362 -22.49 14.13 -6.94
N VAL A 363 -21.79 13.18 -7.58
CA VAL A 363 -20.32 13.09 -7.53
C VAL A 363 -19.72 13.88 -8.68
N VAL A 364 -18.77 14.75 -8.37
CA VAL A 364 -17.89 15.40 -9.36
C VAL A 364 -16.60 14.59 -9.42
N SER A 365 -16.20 14.20 -10.64
CA SER A 365 -14.99 13.42 -10.86
C SER A 365 -13.85 14.30 -11.37
N GLY A 366 -12.67 14.10 -10.77
CA GLY A 366 -11.38 14.55 -11.28
C GLY A 366 -10.57 13.35 -11.81
N ASP A 367 -9.26 13.56 -11.95
CA ASP A 367 -8.32 12.55 -12.44
C ASP A 367 -7.71 11.71 -11.30
N GLY A 368 -7.36 10.46 -11.60
CA GLY A 368 -6.78 9.50 -10.66
C GLY A 368 -6.90 8.06 -11.15
N ASP A 369 -6.97 7.12 -10.20
CA ASP A 369 -7.09 5.68 -10.45
C ASP A 369 -8.49 5.11 -10.13
N GLY A 370 -9.48 5.96 -9.91
CA GLY A 370 -10.83 5.60 -9.50
C GLY A 370 -11.07 5.69 -7.99
N THR A 371 -10.00 5.68 -7.18
CA THR A 371 -10.06 5.86 -5.72
C THR A 371 -9.17 7.01 -5.26
N VAL A 372 -7.89 7.00 -5.65
CA VAL A 372 -6.88 7.97 -5.25
C VAL A 372 -6.79 9.08 -6.29
N ASN A 373 -7.03 10.31 -5.83
CA ASN A 373 -6.91 11.49 -6.67
C ASN A 373 -5.44 11.68 -7.12
N LEU A 374 -5.24 12.02 -8.39
CA LEU A 374 -3.91 12.19 -8.98
C LEU A 374 -2.99 13.16 -8.20
N PRO A 375 -3.48 14.31 -7.67
CA PRO A 375 -2.65 15.21 -6.87
C PRO A 375 -2.09 14.55 -5.59
N SER A 376 -2.84 13.61 -5.01
CA SER A 376 -2.42 12.82 -3.85
C SER A 376 -1.36 11.80 -4.24
N ALA A 377 -1.60 11.02 -5.29
CA ALA A 377 -0.70 9.95 -5.71
C ALA A 377 0.70 10.43 -6.11
N ARG A 378 0.81 11.65 -6.67
CA ARG A 378 2.07 12.22 -7.17
C ARG A 378 2.97 12.84 -6.09
N GLN A 379 2.55 12.89 -4.82
CA GLN A 379 3.32 13.58 -3.78
C GLN A 379 4.70 12.97 -3.50
N CYS A 380 4.92 11.70 -3.81
CA CYS A 380 6.25 11.08 -3.79
C CYS A 380 7.29 11.85 -4.64
N GLY A 381 6.85 12.62 -5.65
CA GLY A 381 7.71 13.52 -6.43
C GLY A 381 8.42 14.60 -5.60
N ARG A 382 7.89 14.94 -4.42
CA ARG A 382 8.52 15.89 -3.49
C ARG A 382 9.81 15.36 -2.89
N TRP A 383 10.03 14.04 -2.92
CA TRP A 383 11.24 13.41 -2.39
C TRP A 383 12.43 13.47 -3.37
N VAL A 384 12.18 13.79 -4.64
CA VAL A 384 13.25 13.94 -5.65
C VAL A 384 14.23 15.03 -5.18
N GLY A 385 15.50 14.64 -4.99
CA GLY A 385 16.55 15.53 -4.50
C GLY A 385 16.46 15.89 -3.01
N LYS A 386 15.54 15.31 -2.23
CA LYS A 386 15.42 15.49 -0.78
C LYS A 386 16.02 14.34 0.05
N GLN A 387 16.44 13.27 -0.62
CA GLN A 387 17.14 12.13 -0.04
C GLN A 387 18.28 11.71 -0.97
N LYS A 388 19.25 10.94 -0.45
CA LYS A 388 20.40 10.47 -1.23
C LYS A 388 19.99 9.39 -2.25
N GLN A 389 19.05 8.55 -1.87
CA GLN A 389 18.57 7.41 -2.64
C GLN A 389 17.61 7.87 -3.75
N PRO A 390 17.56 7.20 -4.91
CA PRO A 390 16.76 7.63 -6.04
C PRO A 390 15.26 7.54 -5.77
N VAL A 391 14.49 8.41 -6.42
CA VAL A 391 13.01 8.42 -6.40
C VAL A 391 12.53 8.42 -7.85
N THR A 392 11.88 7.34 -8.25
CA THR A 392 11.36 7.14 -9.61
C THR A 392 9.85 7.19 -9.58
N LEU A 393 9.27 8.02 -10.46
CA LEU A 393 7.82 8.12 -10.63
C LEU A 393 7.44 7.40 -11.92
N THR A 394 6.43 6.55 -11.87
CA THR A 394 5.92 5.80 -13.02
C THR A 394 4.40 5.95 -13.05
N GLU A 395 3.93 6.70 -14.04
CA GLU A 395 2.51 6.81 -14.31
C GLU A 395 2.02 5.53 -15.01
N LEU A 396 0.81 5.08 -14.64
CA LEU A 396 0.14 3.93 -15.20
C LEU A 396 -1.21 4.38 -15.80
N PRO A 397 -1.24 4.92 -17.03
CA PRO A 397 -2.46 5.43 -17.64
C PRO A 397 -3.51 4.33 -17.79
N GLY A 398 -4.74 4.62 -17.34
CA GLY A 398 -5.88 3.70 -17.42
C GLY A 398 -5.84 2.54 -16.41
N ASN A 399 -4.88 2.50 -15.48
CA ASN A 399 -4.88 1.50 -14.42
C ASN A 399 -5.76 1.94 -13.25
N GLU A 400 -6.83 1.18 -13.03
CA GLU A 400 -7.72 1.35 -11.88
C GLU A 400 -7.05 0.87 -10.58
N HIS A 401 -7.47 1.46 -9.46
CA HIS A 401 -6.90 1.33 -8.12
C HIS A 401 -6.57 -0.10 -7.70
N VAL A 402 -7.51 -1.04 -7.76
CA VAL A 402 -7.26 -2.43 -7.38
C VAL A 402 -6.67 -3.22 -8.55
N ASN A 403 -7.15 -2.94 -9.77
CA ASN A 403 -6.69 -3.62 -10.98
C ASN A 403 -5.20 -3.40 -11.27
N MET A 404 -4.56 -2.37 -10.70
CA MET A 404 -3.12 -2.19 -10.84
C MET A 404 -2.31 -3.37 -10.29
N LEU A 405 -2.85 -4.12 -9.32
CA LEU A 405 -2.22 -5.35 -8.80
C LEU A 405 -2.31 -6.53 -9.78
N LEU A 406 -3.30 -6.49 -10.69
CA LEU A 406 -3.53 -7.50 -11.72
C LEU A 406 -2.86 -7.12 -13.05
N ASN A 407 -2.46 -5.85 -13.20
CA ASN A 407 -2.01 -5.31 -14.46
C ASN A 407 -0.61 -5.79 -14.85
N TYR A 408 -0.46 -6.25 -16.09
CA TYR A 408 0.80 -6.75 -16.63
C TYR A 408 1.94 -5.72 -16.55
N THR A 409 1.67 -4.45 -16.83
CA THR A 409 2.68 -3.39 -16.79
C THR A 409 3.22 -3.20 -15.36
N THR A 410 2.35 -3.24 -14.35
CA THR A 410 2.78 -3.19 -12.94
C THR A 410 3.66 -4.38 -12.58
N VAL A 411 3.23 -5.60 -12.93
CA VAL A 411 3.98 -6.83 -12.66
C VAL A 411 5.34 -6.82 -13.38
N ALA A 412 5.35 -6.41 -14.66
CA ALA A 412 6.58 -6.27 -15.44
C ALA A 412 7.54 -5.25 -14.81
N TYR A 413 7.04 -4.12 -14.32
CA TYR A 413 7.85 -3.12 -13.62
C TYR A 413 8.44 -3.70 -12.33
N ILE A 414 7.64 -4.38 -11.50
CA ILE A 414 8.13 -5.04 -10.27
C ILE A 414 9.28 -5.99 -10.61
N LYS A 415 9.18 -6.77 -11.68
CA LYS A 415 10.26 -7.64 -12.16
C LYS A 415 11.55 -6.86 -12.42
N THR A 416 11.48 -5.68 -13.06
CA THR A 416 12.67 -4.86 -13.32
C THR A 416 13.34 -4.37 -12.03
N VAL A 417 12.58 -4.07 -10.98
CA VAL A 417 13.11 -3.63 -9.67
C VAL A 417 13.78 -4.80 -8.94
N LEU A 418 13.18 -5.99 -8.97
CA LEU A 418 13.70 -7.15 -8.23
C LEU A 418 14.99 -7.69 -8.87
N PHE A 419 15.04 -7.72 -10.19
CA PHE A 419 16.15 -8.27 -10.97
C PHE A 419 17.08 -7.18 -11.55
N SER A 420 17.03 -5.96 -11.04
CA SER A 420 18.00 -4.92 -11.41
C SER A 420 19.42 -5.35 -11.03
N PRO A 421 20.45 -5.09 -11.88
CA PRO A 421 21.83 -5.49 -11.65
C PRO A 421 22.43 -5.02 -10.32
#